data_AF-A0A520IAV5-F1
#
_entry.id   AF-A0A520IAV5-F1
#
_cell.length_a   1.000
_cell.length_b   1.000
_cell.length_c   1.000
_cell.angle_alpha   90.00
_cell.angle_beta   90.00
_cell.angle_gamma   90.00
#
_symmetry.space_group_name_H-M   'P 1'
#
loop_
_entity.id
_entity.type
_entity.pdbx_description
1 polymer ?
#
loop_
_entity_poly.entity_id
_entity_poly.type
_entity_poly.pdbx_seq_one_letter_code
_entity_poly.pdbx_strand_id
1 'polypeptide(L)'
;MGKLLLAALAATTMLSVGTADARPRWTEAQARAWYARQPWLVGANYTPASAINQLEMWQAATWDPKRIDHELGLAQAIGMNTMRVFLHDQLWVQDPEGFKRRIDAFLTIAHAHGIRPLFVLFDSCWDPDPKLGPQHPPIPGVHNSGWVQGPGLPGLRDRSRYPAYKAYVQGIVGAFAK
;
A
#
# COMPACT_ATOMS: atom_id res chain seq x y z
N MET A 1 -6.54 -63.80 -2.85
CA MET A 1 -7.52 -62.76 -3.22
C MET A 1 -8.22 -62.32 -1.95
N GLY A 2 -8.09 -61.11 -1.39
CA GLY A 2 -7.58 -59.84 -1.89
C GLY A 2 -8.59 -58.76 -1.49
N LYS A 3 -8.24 -57.95 -0.47
CA LYS A 3 -8.62 -56.55 -0.17
C LYS A 3 -8.91 -56.31 1.32
N LEU A 4 -7.90 -55.82 2.04
CA LEU A 4 -8.10 -54.96 3.22
C LEU A 4 -8.38 -53.53 2.72
N LEU A 5 -9.48 -52.94 3.18
CA LEU A 5 -9.78 -51.52 3.03
C LEU A 5 -9.17 -50.76 4.22
N LEU A 6 -8.14 -49.96 3.96
CA LEU A 6 -7.71 -48.92 4.89
C LEU A 6 -8.43 -47.62 4.52
N ALA A 7 -9.31 -47.14 5.39
CA ALA A 7 -9.84 -45.78 5.32
C ALA A 7 -8.87 -44.83 6.05
N ALA A 8 -8.21 -43.94 5.31
CA ALA A 8 -7.39 -42.89 5.88
C ALA A 8 -8.26 -41.68 6.26
N LEU A 9 -8.30 -41.34 7.54
CA LEU A 9 -8.98 -40.16 8.07
C LEU A 9 -8.05 -38.95 7.89
N ALA A 10 -8.36 -38.06 6.94
CA ALA A 10 -7.65 -36.78 6.81
C ALA A 10 -8.20 -35.80 7.86
N ALA A 11 -7.41 -35.51 8.89
CA ALA A 11 -7.72 -34.48 9.87
C ALA A 11 -7.34 -33.10 9.30
N THR A 12 -8.34 -32.33 8.89
CA THR A 12 -8.17 -30.92 8.51
C THR A 12 -8.04 -30.07 9.77
N THR A 13 -6.81 -29.67 10.12
CA THR A 13 -6.58 -28.62 11.11
C THR A 13 -7.04 -27.28 10.55
N MET A 14 -8.19 -26.78 11.00
CA MET A 14 -8.59 -25.40 10.79
C MET A 14 -7.69 -24.49 11.62
N LEU A 15 -6.80 -23.75 10.95
CA LEU A 15 -6.09 -22.62 11.55
C LEU A 15 -7.12 -21.51 11.82
N SER A 16 -7.49 -21.35 13.08
CA SER A 16 -8.25 -20.19 13.56
C SER A 16 -7.38 -18.94 13.41
N VAL A 17 -7.67 -18.14 12.38
CA VAL A 17 -7.13 -16.79 12.23
C VAL A 17 -7.71 -15.95 13.37
N GLY A 18 -6.93 -15.72 14.41
CA GLY A 18 -7.32 -14.86 15.52
C GLY A 18 -7.62 -13.45 15.01
N THR A 19 -8.81 -12.95 15.30
CA THR A 19 -9.13 -11.53 15.13
C THR A 19 -8.22 -10.74 16.06
N ALA A 20 -7.31 -9.93 15.52
CA ALA A 20 -6.55 -9.01 16.33
C ALA A 20 -7.53 -8.02 17.00
N ASP A 21 -7.69 -8.13 18.31
CA ASP A 21 -8.51 -7.17 19.07
C ASP A 21 -7.94 -5.77 18.85
N ALA A 22 -8.81 -4.85 18.44
CA ALA A 22 -8.43 -3.47 18.27
C ALA A 22 -7.96 -2.93 19.63
N ARG A 23 -6.71 -2.48 19.71
CA ARG A 23 -6.20 -1.87 20.94
C ARG A 23 -7.12 -0.71 21.35
N PRO A 24 -7.36 -0.50 22.66
CA PRO A 24 -8.11 0.66 23.12
C PRO A 24 -7.56 1.95 22.53
N ARG A 25 -8.45 2.89 22.16
CA ARG A 25 -8.04 4.21 21.68
C ARG A 25 -7.13 4.86 22.72
N TRP A 26 -6.02 5.42 22.27
CA TRP A 26 -5.11 6.16 23.14
C TRP A 26 -5.81 7.32 23.85
N THR A 27 -5.44 7.54 25.11
CA THR A 27 -5.72 8.81 25.78
C THR A 27 -4.90 9.93 25.16
N GLU A 28 -5.31 11.18 25.37
CA GLU A 28 -4.54 12.34 24.89
C GLU A 28 -3.11 12.33 25.42
N ALA A 29 -2.90 11.91 26.68
CA ALA A 29 -1.58 11.83 27.29
C ALA A 29 -0.68 10.79 26.57
N GLN A 30 -1.24 9.62 26.22
CA GLN A 30 -0.51 8.60 25.46
C GLN A 30 -0.14 9.09 24.06
N ALA A 31 -1.06 9.75 23.36
CA ALA A 31 -0.80 10.32 22.04
C ALA A 31 0.28 11.42 22.09
N ARG A 32 0.22 12.33 23.07
CA ARG A 32 1.24 13.36 23.29
C ARG A 32 2.61 12.75 23.61
N ALA A 33 2.66 11.77 24.52
CA ALA A 33 3.91 11.09 24.87
C ALA A 33 4.53 10.31 23.70
N TRP A 34 3.70 9.74 22.82
CA TRP A 34 4.20 9.13 21.58
C TRP A 34 4.74 10.17 20.61
N TYR A 35 4.01 11.27 20.38
CA TYR A 35 4.40 12.34 19.46
C TYR A 35 5.69 13.04 19.91
N ALA A 36 5.84 13.30 21.20
CA ALA A 36 7.04 13.92 21.78
C ALA A 36 8.32 13.11 21.58
N ARG A 37 8.22 11.80 21.27
CA ARG A 37 9.37 10.92 20.96
C ARG A 37 9.71 10.88 19.48
N GLN A 38 8.92 11.53 18.62
CA GLN A 38 9.17 11.56 17.18
C GLN A 38 10.16 12.69 16.85
N PRO A 39 11.16 12.47 15.98
CA PRO A 39 11.94 13.56 15.43
C PRO A 39 11.06 14.46 14.55
N TRP A 40 11.54 15.68 14.28
CA TRP A 40 10.90 16.57 13.30
C TRP A 40 10.81 15.87 11.95
N LEU A 41 9.60 15.78 11.40
CA LEU A 41 9.33 15.09 10.14
C LEU A 41 9.68 16.01 8.96
N VAL A 42 10.62 15.57 8.12
CA VAL A 42 10.99 16.26 6.88
C VAL A 42 10.88 15.26 5.74
N GLY A 43 10.09 15.60 4.71
CA GLY A 43 9.77 14.65 3.66
C GLY A 43 8.96 15.26 2.52
N ALA A 44 8.51 14.40 1.62
CA ALA A 44 7.71 14.76 0.46
C ALA A 44 6.54 13.78 0.24
N ASN A 45 5.59 14.17 -0.60
CA ASN A 45 4.75 13.20 -1.30
C ASN A 45 5.62 12.54 -2.36
N TYR A 46 5.75 11.22 -2.31
CA TYR A 46 6.70 10.49 -3.12
C TYR A 46 6.00 9.62 -4.17
N THR A 47 6.48 9.75 -5.40
CA THR A 47 6.23 8.89 -6.56
C THR A 47 7.53 8.93 -7.36
N PRO A 48 8.07 7.80 -7.82
CA PRO A 48 9.37 7.80 -8.48
C PRO A 48 9.30 8.59 -9.78
N ALA A 49 10.42 9.16 -10.23
CA ALA A 49 10.45 9.99 -11.44
C ALA A 49 10.00 9.25 -12.72
N SER A 50 9.96 7.91 -12.69
CA SER A 50 9.48 7.05 -13.77
C SER A 50 7.97 6.82 -13.78
N ALA A 51 7.22 7.39 -12.83
CA ALA A 51 5.78 7.16 -12.68
C ALA A 51 4.99 8.47 -12.63
N ILE A 52 3.93 8.54 -13.43
CA ILE A 52 2.99 9.67 -13.45
C ILE A 52 1.99 9.63 -12.28
N ASN A 53 1.73 8.45 -11.72
CA ASN A 53 0.79 8.23 -10.62
C ASN A 53 1.08 6.95 -9.83
N GLN A 54 0.24 6.68 -8.82
CA GLN A 54 0.35 5.52 -7.96
C GLN A 54 0.13 4.17 -8.67
N LEU A 55 -0.64 4.11 -9.77
CA LEU A 55 -0.76 2.85 -10.53
C LEU A 55 0.55 2.54 -11.25
N GLU A 56 1.12 3.52 -11.96
CA GLU A 56 2.39 3.32 -12.67
C GLU A 56 3.55 3.02 -11.71
N MET A 57 3.55 3.60 -10.51
CA MET A 57 4.56 3.27 -9.50
C MET A 57 4.51 1.79 -9.08
N TRP A 58 3.32 1.22 -8.86
CA TRP A 58 3.16 -0.04 -8.14
C TRP A 58 2.78 -1.24 -9.01
N GLN A 59 2.47 -1.06 -10.29
CA GLN A 59 2.21 -2.19 -11.20
C GLN A 59 3.47 -3.03 -11.43
N ALA A 60 3.29 -4.34 -11.59
CA ALA A 60 4.43 -5.25 -11.82
C ALA A 60 5.22 -4.90 -13.08
N ALA A 61 4.55 -4.43 -14.14
CA ALA A 61 5.17 -4.10 -15.42
C ALA A 61 6.08 -2.86 -15.37
N THR A 62 5.88 -1.98 -14.40
CA THR A 62 6.56 -0.68 -14.27
C THR A 62 7.29 -0.52 -12.93
N TRP A 63 7.31 -1.58 -12.11
CA TRP A 63 7.99 -1.61 -10.82
C TRP A 63 9.50 -1.45 -10.98
N ASP A 64 10.05 -0.34 -10.50
CA ASP A 64 11.48 -0.01 -10.56
C ASP A 64 12.08 0.20 -9.15
N PRO A 65 12.45 -0.89 -8.44
CA PRO A 65 13.01 -0.78 -7.10
C PRO A 65 14.40 -0.14 -7.08
N LYS A 66 15.17 -0.22 -8.19
CA LYS A 66 16.50 0.38 -8.28
C LYS A 66 16.41 1.90 -8.31
N ARG A 67 15.42 2.45 -9.03
CA ARG A 67 15.15 3.88 -9.02
C ARG A 67 14.68 4.35 -7.65
N ILE A 68 13.79 3.59 -7.00
CA ILE A 68 13.32 3.90 -5.66
C ILE A 68 14.48 3.97 -4.67
N ASP A 69 15.39 2.99 -4.69
CA ASP A 69 16.60 2.98 -3.86
C ASP A 69 17.47 4.22 -4.10
N HIS A 70 17.74 4.55 -5.37
CA HIS A 70 18.49 5.74 -5.71
C HIS A 70 17.83 7.04 -5.19
N GLU A 71 16.54 7.22 -5.41
CA GLU A 71 15.81 8.45 -5.05
C GLU A 71 15.61 8.59 -3.53
N LEU A 72 15.41 7.48 -2.80
CA LEU A 72 15.39 7.49 -1.34
C LEU A 72 16.79 7.74 -0.76
N GLY A 73 17.86 7.30 -1.43
CA GLY A 73 19.24 7.69 -1.10
C GLY A 73 19.49 9.19 -1.26
N LEU A 74 18.98 9.81 -2.33
CA LEU A 74 19.05 11.27 -2.51
C LEU A 74 18.31 12.01 -1.39
N ALA A 75 17.11 11.54 -1.03
CA ALA A 75 16.32 12.12 0.05
C ALA A 75 17.04 12.00 1.42
N GLN A 76 17.64 10.84 1.70
CA GLN A 76 18.47 10.65 2.90
C GLN A 76 19.65 11.62 2.93
N ALA A 77 20.35 11.81 1.80
CA ALA A 77 21.53 12.67 1.72
C ALA A 77 21.25 14.14 2.06
N ILE A 78 20.00 14.61 1.88
CA ILE A 78 19.56 15.96 2.25
C ILE A 78 18.79 16.02 3.58
N GLY A 79 18.78 14.93 4.35
CA GLY A 79 18.23 14.88 5.71
C GLY A 79 16.72 14.65 5.81
N MET A 80 16.06 14.18 4.74
CA MET A 80 14.66 13.74 4.85
C MET A 80 14.56 12.41 5.62
N ASN A 81 13.46 12.23 6.35
CA ASN A 81 13.23 11.07 7.20
C ASN A 81 11.83 10.45 7.06
N THR A 82 11.01 10.97 6.15
CA THR A 82 9.68 10.42 5.88
C THR A 82 9.26 10.65 4.43
N MET A 83 8.39 9.78 3.93
CA MET A 83 7.77 9.91 2.61
C MET A 83 6.29 9.58 2.72
N ARG A 84 5.42 10.44 2.19
CA ARG A 84 4.01 10.15 2.03
C ARG A 84 3.79 9.46 0.69
N VAL A 85 3.36 8.21 0.72
CA VAL A 85 3.32 7.32 -0.47
C VAL A 85 1.92 6.79 -0.66
N PHE A 86 1.40 6.87 -1.88
CA PHE A 86 0.02 6.51 -2.18
C PHE A 86 -0.08 5.09 -2.71
N LEU A 87 -1.08 4.36 -2.21
CA LEU A 87 -1.45 3.03 -2.66
C LEU A 87 -2.76 3.12 -3.48
N HIS A 88 -3.16 2.04 -4.13
CA HIS A 88 -4.40 2.00 -4.90
C HIS A 88 -5.11 0.65 -4.76
N ASP A 89 -6.42 0.69 -4.53
CA ASP A 89 -7.28 -0.48 -4.37
C ASP A 89 -7.31 -1.42 -5.59
N GLN A 90 -7.23 -0.89 -6.81
CA GLN A 90 -7.25 -1.69 -8.03
C GLN A 90 -6.06 -2.67 -8.12
N LEU A 91 -4.90 -2.30 -7.56
CA LEU A 91 -3.72 -3.16 -7.52
C LEU A 91 -3.91 -4.34 -6.56
N TRP A 92 -4.63 -4.11 -5.46
CA TRP A 92 -5.03 -5.17 -4.55
C TRP A 92 -6.03 -6.14 -5.18
N VAL A 93 -7.01 -5.61 -5.93
CA VAL A 93 -7.99 -6.43 -6.65
C VAL A 93 -7.32 -7.27 -7.75
N GLN A 94 -6.31 -6.71 -8.44
CA GLN A 94 -5.58 -7.39 -9.51
C GLN A 94 -4.68 -8.52 -8.99
N ASP A 95 -3.81 -8.23 -8.03
CA ASP A 95 -2.78 -9.15 -7.53
C ASP A 95 -2.38 -8.78 -6.09
N PRO A 96 -3.14 -9.24 -5.07
CA PRO A 96 -2.89 -8.85 -3.69
C PRO A 96 -1.54 -9.35 -3.16
N GLU A 97 -1.09 -10.54 -3.58
CA GLU A 97 0.19 -11.09 -3.14
C GLU A 97 1.38 -10.38 -3.78
N GLY A 98 1.34 -10.11 -5.08
CA GLY A 98 2.40 -9.34 -5.73
C GLY A 98 2.42 -7.89 -5.27
N PHE A 99 1.25 -7.29 -5.01
CA PHE A 99 1.22 -5.93 -4.46
C PHE A 99 1.88 -5.88 -3.07
N LYS A 100 1.55 -6.82 -2.19
CA LYS A 100 2.24 -6.95 -0.88
C LYS A 100 3.75 -7.14 -1.04
N ARG A 101 4.22 -8.00 -1.95
CA ARG A 101 5.67 -8.19 -2.19
C ARG A 101 6.37 -6.89 -2.60
N ARG A 102 5.72 -6.04 -3.41
CA ARG A 102 6.28 -4.75 -3.81
C ARG A 102 6.29 -3.75 -2.66
N ILE A 103 5.23 -3.71 -1.84
CA ILE A 103 5.18 -2.88 -0.62
C ILE A 103 6.28 -3.31 0.37
N ASP A 104 6.48 -4.61 0.56
CA ASP A 104 7.54 -5.16 1.42
C ASP A 104 8.94 -4.77 0.92
N ALA A 105 9.18 -4.87 -0.38
CA ALA A 105 10.42 -4.41 -1.01
C ALA A 105 10.62 -2.88 -0.82
N PHE A 106 9.57 -2.08 -1.00
CA PHE A 106 9.62 -0.64 -0.75
C PHE A 106 9.97 -0.33 0.71
N LEU A 107 9.31 -1.00 1.67
CA LEU A 107 9.57 -0.83 3.09
C LEU A 107 11.01 -1.22 3.46
N THR A 108 11.55 -2.28 2.85
CA THR A 108 12.94 -2.70 3.00
C THR A 108 13.91 -1.61 2.53
N ILE A 109 13.68 -1.04 1.35
CA ILE A 109 14.50 0.06 0.80
C ILE A 109 14.38 1.31 1.70
N ALA A 110 13.16 1.71 2.05
CA ALA A 110 12.94 2.88 2.91
C ALA A 110 13.64 2.73 4.27
N HIS A 111 13.60 1.53 4.86
CA HIS A 111 14.31 1.22 6.10
C HIS A 111 15.83 1.39 5.95
N ALA A 112 16.42 0.89 4.86
CA ALA A 112 17.85 1.04 4.58
C ALA A 112 18.29 2.50 4.49
N HIS A 113 17.39 3.41 4.07
CA HIS A 113 17.63 4.85 3.99
C HIS A 113 17.18 5.65 5.22
N GLY A 114 16.70 4.99 6.28
CA GLY A 114 16.20 5.67 7.48
C GLY A 114 14.92 6.50 7.22
N ILE A 115 14.18 6.17 6.17
CA ILE A 115 12.95 6.85 5.78
C ILE A 115 11.75 6.08 6.34
N ARG A 116 10.84 6.80 6.99
CA ARG A 116 9.58 6.25 7.50
C ARG A 116 8.43 6.56 6.55
N PRO A 117 7.86 5.55 5.86
CA PRO A 117 6.74 5.79 4.97
C PRO A 117 5.44 6.07 5.72
N LEU A 118 4.65 6.99 5.20
CA LEU A 118 3.24 7.19 5.53
C LEU A 118 2.42 6.75 4.33
N PHE A 119 1.82 5.57 4.41
CA PHE A 119 0.97 5.07 3.32
C PHE A 119 -0.41 5.72 3.34
N VAL A 120 -0.85 6.15 2.15
CA VAL A 120 -2.18 6.67 1.88
C VAL A 120 -2.96 5.56 1.17
N LEU A 121 -3.94 4.97 1.87
CA LEU A 121 -4.69 3.83 1.36
C LEU A 121 -5.70 4.23 0.27
N PHE A 122 -6.31 5.41 0.41
CA PHE A 122 -7.29 5.97 -0.50
C PHE A 122 -7.02 7.45 -0.75
N ASP A 123 -7.27 7.89 -1.98
CA ASP A 123 -7.17 9.28 -2.41
C ASP A 123 -8.21 9.57 -3.51
N SER A 124 -8.96 10.66 -3.40
CA SER A 124 -10.08 10.97 -4.32
C SER A 124 -9.85 12.22 -5.15
N CYS A 125 -8.59 12.53 -5.46
CA CYS A 125 -8.21 13.70 -6.26
C CYS A 125 -8.06 13.38 -7.76
N TRP A 126 -8.24 14.39 -8.60
CA TRP A 126 -7.95 14.37 -10.05
C TRP A 126 -8.83 13.38 -10.84
N ASP A 127 -8.27 12.50 -11.67
CA ASP A 127 -9.02 11.69 -12.64
C ASP A 127 -9.94 10.65 -11.95
N PRO A 128 -11.27 10.72 -12.15
CA PRO A 128 -12.24 9.83 -11.53
C PRO A 128 -12.29 8.40 -12.10
N ASP A 129 -11.65 8.11 -13.23
CA ASP A 129 -11.75 6.82 -13.92
C ASP A 129 -10.40 6.07 -14.01
N PRO A 130 -9.83 5.62 -12.86
CA PRO A 130 -8.54 4.93 -12.84
C PRO A 130 -8.57 3.65 -13.67
N LYS A 131 -7.54 3.45 -14.50
CA LYS A 131 -7.33 2.24 -15.31
C LYS A 131 -5.98 1.60 -15.01
N LEU A 132 -6.00 0.29 -14.78
CA LEU A 132 -4.80 -0.53 -14.78
C LEU A 132 -4.17 -0.57 -16.18
N GLY A 133 -2.86 -0.84 -16.22
CA GLY A 133 -2.07 -0.91 -17.45
C GLY A 133 -1.24 0.36 -17.69
N PRO A 134 -0.76 0.58 -18.92
CA PRO A 134 -0.06 1.82 -19.29
C PRO A 134 -0.90 3.05 -18.98
N GLN A 135 -0.31 4.06 -18.34
CA GLN A 135 -0.98 5.31 -18.05
C GLN A 135 -0.91 6.26 -19.26
N HIS A 136 -1.88 7.15 -19.37
CA HIS A 136 -1.90 8.11 -20.48
C HIS A 136 -0.78 9.15 -20.32
N PRO A 137 -0.27 9.74 -21.42
CA PRO A 137 0.72 10.80 -21.32
C PRO A 137 0.16 12.03 -20.59
N PRO A 138 1.02 12.84 -19.95
CA PRO A 138 0.60 14.06 -19.27
C PRO A 138 -0.06 15.04 -20.26
N ILE A 139 -1.08 15.75 -19.79
CA ILE A 139 -1.79 16.77 -20.57
C ILE A 139 -1.05 18.12 -20.40
N PRO A 140 -0.54 18.74 -21.48
CA PRO A 140 0.17 20.01 -21.40
C PRO A 140 -0.68 21.11 -20.74
N GLY A 141 -0.07 21.86 -19.82
CA GLY A 141 -0.73 22.97 -19.13
C GLY A 141 -1.70 22.58 -18.00
N VAL A 142 -1.86 21.28 -17.71
CA VAL A 142 -2.77 20.78 -16.67
C VAL A 142 -1.99 20.19 -15.50
N HIS A 143 -2.18 20.75 -14.32
CA HIS A 143 -1.54 20.28 -13.08
C HIS A 143 -2.05 18.87 -12.70
N ASN A 144 -1.13 17.97 -12.33
CA ASN A 144 -1.40 16.57 -11.95
C ASN A 144 -2.31 15.81 -12.94
N SER A 145 -2.13 16.08 -14.24
CA SER A 145 -3.02 15.58 -15.29
C SER A 145 -3.13 14.05 -15.37
N GLY A 146 -2.14 13.30 -14.88
CA GLY A 146 -2.18 11.83 -14.84
C GLY A 146 -2.49 11.24 -13.48
N TRP A 147 -2.73 12.04 -12.44
CA TRP A 147 -3.10 11.49 -11.13
C TRP A 147 -4.53 10.97 -11.14
N VAL A 148 -4.76 9.83 -10.49
CA VAL A 148 -6.05 9.12 -10.54
C VAL A 148 -6.61 8.89 -9.14
N GLN A 149 -7.93 8.75 -9.04
CA GLN A 149 -8.63 8.45 -7.79
C GLN A 149 -8.52 6.96 -7.42
N GLY A 150 -8.30 6.65 -6.15
CA GLY A 150 -8.40 5.32 -5.55
C GLY A 150 -9.29 5.36 -4.30
N PRO A 151 -10.54 4.85 -4.33
CA PRO A 151 -11.22 4.27 -5.49
C PRO A 151 -11.71 5.34 -6.47
N GLY A 152 -11.90 4.95 -7.72
CA GLY A 152 -12.52 5.80 -8.75
C GLY A 152 -13.97 6.20 -8.41
N LEU A 153 -14.50 7.22 -9.09
CA LEU A 153 -15.82 7.80 -8.84
C LEU A 153 -16.97 6.78 -8.86
N PRO A 154 -17.05 5.82 -9.81
CA PRO A 154 -18.09 4.78 -9.74
C PRO A 154 -17.99 3.95 -8.46
N GLY A 155 -16.75 3.66 -8.02
CA GLY A 155 -16.49 2.90 -6.82
C GLY A 155 -16.78 3.65 -5.52
N LEU A 156 -16.61 4.98 -5.51
CA LEU A 156 -16.98 5.83 -4.36
C LEU A 156 -18.50 5.88 -4.14
N ARG A 157 -19.29 5.77 -5.21
CA ARG A 157 -20.76 5.83 -5.16
C ARG A 157 -21.43 4.48 -4.91
N ASP A 158 -20.68 3.38 -5.05
CA ASP A 158 -21.20 2.02 -4.93
C ASP A 158 -20.85 1.39 -3.57
N ARG A 159 -21.85 1.38 -2.66
CA ARG A 159 -21.71 0.77 -1.34
C ARG A 159 -21.52 -0.75 -1.39
N SER A 160 -21.90 -1.41 -2.48
CA SER A 160 -21.68 -2.86 -2.64
C SER A 160 -20.20 -3.22 -2.72
N ARG A 161 -19.31 -2.24 -3.04
CA ARG A 161 -17.86 -2.43 -3.08
C ARG A 161 -17.17 -2.31 -1.72
N TYR A 162 -17.87 -1.87 -0.67
CA TYR A 162 -17.29 -1.66 0.66
C TYR A 162 -16.62 -2.90 1.26
N PRO A 163 -17.17 -4.12 1.10
CA PRO A 163 -16.49 -5.34 1.55
C PRO A 163 -15.10 -5.52 0.90
N ALA A 164 -14.95 -5.18 -0.38
CA ALA A 164 -13.67 -5.27 -1.08
C ALA A 164 -12.67 -4.22 -0.57
N TYR A 165 -13.12 -2.98 -0.33
CA TYR A 165 -12.28 -1.94 0.28
C TYR A 165 -11.86 -2.29 1.70
N LYS A 166 -12.76 -2.89 2.48
CA LYS A 166 -12.43 -3.41 3.81
C LYS A 166 -11.37 -4.51 3.71
N ALA A 167 -11.52 -5.46 2.79
CA ALA A 167 -10.53 -6.52 2.57
C ALA A 167 -9.16 -5.95 2.17
N TYR A 168 -9.13 -4.93 1.30
CA TYR A 168 -7.90 -4.21 0.93
C TYR A 168 -7.23 -3.55 2.14
N VAL A 169 -7.96 -2.73 2.90
CA VAL A 169 -7.42 -2.05 4.08
C VAL A 169 -6.92 -3.05 5.12
N GLN A 170 -7.73 -4.05 5.46
CA GLN A 170 -7.36 -5.08 6.44
C GLN A 170 -6.20 -5.94 5.94
N GLY A 171 -6.14 -6.22 4.63
CA GLY A 171 -5.06 -6.98 4.02
C GLY A 171 -3.72 -6.25 4.09
N ILE A 172 -3.69 -4.96 3.74
CA ILE A 172 -2.47 -4.15 3.82
C ILE A 172 -2.06 -3.92 5.29
N VAL A 173 -2.97 -3.43 6.13
CA VAL A 173 -2.66 -3.16 7.54
C VAL A 173 -2.27 -4.45 8.25
N GLY A 174 -2.99 -5.55 8.04
CA GLY A 174 -2.69 -6.85 8.66
C GLY A 174 -1.35 -7.45 8.21
N ALA A 175 -0.91 -7.16 6.98
CA ALA A 175 0.39 -7.62 6.49
C ALA A 175 1.57 -6.88 7.15
N PHE A 176 1.42 -5.58 7.44
CA PHE A 176 2.54 -4.70 7.82
C PHE A 176 2.44 -4.04 9.20
N ALA A 177 1.39 -4.28 10.00
CA ALA A 177 1.23 -3.69 11.33
C ALA A 177 2.02 -4.41 12.45
N LYS A 178 3.08 -5.15 12.10
CA LYS A 178 3.89 -5.93 13.05
C LYS A 178 5.01 -5.10 13.67
#